data_AF-A0A2H0DLK0-F1
#
_entry.id   AF-A0A2H0DLK0-F1
#
_cell.length_a   1.000
_cell.length_b   1.000
_cell.length_c   1.000
_cell.angle_alpha   90.00
_cell.angle_beta   90.00
_cell.angle_gamma   90.00
#
_symmetry.space_group_name_H-M   'P 1'
#
loop_
_entity.id
_entity.type
_entity.pdbx_description
1 polymer ?
#
loop_
_entity_poly.entity_id
_entity_poly.type
_entity_poly.pdbx_seq_one_letter_code
_entity_poly.pdbx_strand_id
1 'polypeptide(L)'
;MRETALSVTAHEEILSEPRPSVRFLGFGDSSLNFELLVWIRDPRKQFHTKSLIYFELEKALRRAKIEIPFPQRDVHVRSGGSAV
;
A
#
# COMPACT_ATOMS: atom_id res chain seq x y z
N MET A 1 -3.76 -6.94 5.00
CA MET A 1 -2.63 -6.18 4.41
C MET A 1 -1.43 -7.08 4.10
N ARG A 2 -0.74 -7.67 5.09
CA ARG A 2 0.46 -8.51 4.84
C ARG A 2 0.23 -9.63 3.82
N GLU A 3 -0.78 -10.46 4.04
CA GLU A 3 -1.10 -11.58 3.15
C GLU A 3 -1.50 -11.10 1.75
N THR A 4 -2.33 -10.05 1.69
CA THR A 4 -2.72 -9.40 0.43
C THR A 4 -1.51 -8.93 -0.37
N ALA A 5 -0.54 -8.27 0.28
CA ALA A 5 0.68 -7.79 -0.37
C ALA A 5 1.62 -8.93 -0.80
N LEU A 6 1.67 -10.04 -0.05
CA LEU A 6 2.44 -11.22 -0.47
C LEU A 6 1.77 -12.00 -1.60
N SER A 7 0.44 -12.00 -1.70
CA SER A 7 -0.27 -12.71 -2.77
C SER A 7 0.07 -12.19 -4.17
N VAL A 8 0.46 -10.92 -4.29
CA VAL A 8 0.79 -10.29 -5.57
C VAL A 8 2.25 -10.49 -5.98
N THR A 9 3.06 -11.15 -5.14
CA THR A 9 4.47 -11.44 -5.45
C THR A 9 4.66 -12.76 -6.19
N ALA A 10 3.60 -13.51 -6.44
CA ALA A 10 3.63 -14.74 -7.23
C ALA A 10 3.69 -14.41 -8.73
N HIS A 11 4.85 -13.98 -9.21
CA HIS A 11 5.09 -13.56 -10.59
C HIS A 11 6.46 -14.08 -11.09
N GLU A 12 6.58 -14.42 -12.37
CA GLU A 12 7.80 -15.03 -12.96
C GLU A 12 9.08 -14.17 -12.83
N GLU A 13 8.87 -12.85 -12.83
CA GLU A 13 9.91 -11.83 -12.68
C GLU A 13 10.37 -11.65 -11.23
N ILE A 14 9.63 -12.17 -10.25
CA ILE A 14 9.95 -12.07 -8.83
C ILE A 14 10.61 -13.36 -8.37
N LEU A 15 11.74 -13.23 -7.70
CA LEU A 15 12.50 -14.35 -7.16
C LEU A 15 11.84 -14.86 -5.88
N SER A 16 11.77 -16.18 -5.74
CA SER A 16 11.36 -16.85 -4.51
C SER A 16 12.48 -16.90 -3.47
N GLU A 17 13.74 -16.75 -3.89
CA GLU A 17 14.91 -16.62 -3.03
C GLU A 17 15.82 -15.51 -3.59
N PRO A 18 16.06 -14.41 -2.83
CA PRO A 18 15.57 -14.18 -1.48
C PRO A 18 14.04 -13.97 -1.42
N ARG A 19 13.42 -14.50 -0.36
CA ARG A 19 11.95 -14.48 -0.22
C ARG A 19 11.41 -13.04 -0.16
N PRO A 20 10.31 -12.74 -0.87
CA PRO A 20 9.58 -11.51 -0.67
C PRO A 20 9.14 -11.33 0.79
N SER A 21 9.15 -10.09 1.27
CA SER A 21 8.75 -9.79 2.64
C SER A 21 7.97 -8.49 2.73
N VAL A 22 7.09 -8.41 3.72
CA VAL A 22 6.33 -7.20 4.03
C VAL A 22 6.72 -6.75 5.44
N ARG A 23 7.07 -5.49 5.58
CA ARG A 23 7.41 -4.85 6.85
C ARG A 23 6.32 -3.86 7.22
N PHE A 24 5.91 -3.87 8.49
CA PHE A 24 5.12 -2.78 9.06
C PHE A 24 6.10 -1.76 9.61
N LEU A 25 6.08 -0.55 9.05
CA LEU A 25 7.00 0.53 9.41
C LEU A 25 6.49 1.36 10.58
N GLY A 26 5.16 1.34 10.81
CA GLY A 26 4.52 2.04 11.91
C GLY A 26 3.27 2.79 11.47
N PHE A 27 2.82 3.68 12.34
CA PHE A 27 1.68 4.56 12.13
C PHE A 27 2.16 5.90 11.55
N GLY A 28 1.49 6.39 10.50
CA GLY A 28 1.60 7.77 10.03
C GLY A 28 0.38 8.60 10.47
N ASP A 29 0.40 9.90 10.21
CA ASP A 29 -0.63 10.85 10.67
C ASP A 29 -2.06 10.46 10.26
N SER A 30 -2.23 9.76 9.14
CA SER A 30 -3.52 9.21 8.69
C SER A 30 -3.34 7.92 7.89
N SER A 31 -2.30 7.13 8.20
CA SER A 31 -1.95 5.94 7.44
C SER A 31 -1.31 4.85 8.30
N LEU A 32 -1.38 3.62 7.82
CA LEU A 32 -0.50 2.55 8.25
C LEU A 32 0.59 2.38 7.19
N ASN A 33 1.85 2.51 7.60
CA ASN A 33 2.97 2.48 6.66
C ASN A 33 3.52 1.07 6.56
N PHE A 34 3.60 0.55 5.33
CA PHE A 34 4.12 -0.77 5.03
C PHE A 34 5.15 -0.69 3.89
N GLU A 35 6.09 -1.62 3.90
CA GLU A 35 7.08 -1.82 2.85
C GLU A 35 6.97 -3.23 2.28
N LEU A 36 6.93 -3.35 0.95
CA LEU A 36 6.99 -4.63 0.25
C LEU A 36 8.37 -4.76 -0.41
N LEU A 37 9.18 -5.70 0.09
CA LEU A 37 10.50 -6.01 -0.45
C LEU A 37 10.39 -7.22 -1.38
N VAL A 38 10.83 -7.03 -2.62
CA VAL A 38 10.88 -8.07 -3.66
C VAL A 38 12.23 -8.06 -4.34
N TRP A 39 12.70 -9.24 -4.75
CA TRP A 39 13.87 -9.40 -5.60
C TRP A 39 13.41 -9.77 -7.01
N ILE A 40 14.01 -9.19 -8.03
CA ILE A 40 13.60 -9.43 -9.43
C ILE A 40 14.72 -10.08 -10.23
N ARG A 41 14.33 -10.89 -11.22
CA ARG A 41 15.27 -11.65 -12.07
C ARG A 41 16.10 -10.76 -12.97
N ASP A 42 15.45 -9.81 -13.65
CA ASP A 42 16.10 -8.88 -14.58
C ASP A 42 15.98 -7.43 -14.07
N PRO A 43 17.08 -6.84 -13.57
CA PRO A 43 17.08 -5.44 -13.12
C PRO A 43 16.62 -4.44 -14.18
N ARG A 44 16.78 -4.73 -15.48
CA ARG A 44 16.36 -3.84 -16.56
C ARG A 44 14.83 -3.70 -16.63
N LYS A 45 14.10 -4.68 -16.11
CA LYS A 45 12.63 -4.69 -16.03
C LYS A 45 12.09 -4.03 -14.76
N GLN A 46 12.94 -3.50 -13.89
CA GLN A 46 12.54 -2.97 -12.57
C GLN A 46 11.30 -2.07 -12.61
N PHE A 47 11.28 -1.08 -13.51
CA PHE A 47 10.15 -0.15 -13.60
C PHE A 47 8.86 -0.83 -14.08
N HIS A 48 8.98 -1.74 -15.05
CA HIS A 48 7.84 -2.50 -15.56
C HIS A 48 7.27 -3.42 -14.48
N THR A 49 8.12 -4.23 -13.84
CA THR A 49 7.72 -5.16 -12.77
C THR A 49 7.13 -4.41 -11.58
N LYS A 50 7.71 -3.26 -11.19
CA LYS A 50 7.18 -2.43 -10.11
C LYS A 50 5.78 -1.90 -10.43
N SER A 51 5.57 -1.40 -11.64
CA SER A 51 4.26 -0.93 -12.08
C SER A 51 3.22 -2.04 -12.06
N LEU A 52 3.58 -3.23 -12.58
CA LEU A 52 2.73 -4.42 -12.57
C LEU A 52 2.32 -4.81 -11.13
N ILE A 53 3.28 -4.86 -10.20
CA ILE A 53 3.01 -5.14 -8.79
C ILE A 53 2.04 -4.11 -8.20
N TYR A 54 2.18 -2.82 -8.52
CA TYR A 54 1.25 -1.80 -8.02
C TYR A 54 -0.17 -1.98 -8.52
N PHE A 55 -0.37 -2.31 -9.80
CA PHE A 55 -1.70 -2.60 -10.33
C PHE A 55 -2.32 -3.84 -9.70
N GLU A 56 -1.55 -4.91 -9.51
CA GLU A 56 -2.06 -6.11 -8.85
C GLU A 56 -2.33 -5.88 -7.36
N LEU A 57 -1.50 -5.08 -6.68
CA LEU A 57 -1.72 -4.68 -5.30
C LEU A 57 -3.01 -3.86 -5.15
N GLU A 58 -3.24 -2.88 -6.02
CA GLU A 58 -4.48 -2.09 -6.03
C GLU A 58 -5.72 -2.99 -6.17
N LYS A 59 -5.71 -3.91 -7.15
CA LYS A 59 -6.80 -4.87 -7.35
C LYS A 59 -7.01 -5.76 -6.13
N ALA A 60 -5.93 -6.25 -5.52
CA ALA A 60 -5.99 -7.11 -4.35
C ALA A 60 -6.52 -6.37 -3.12
N LEU A 61 -6.10 -5.11 -2.89
CA LEU A 61 -6.61 -4.26 -1.82
C LEU A 61 -8.10 -3.98 -2.00
N ARG A 62 -8.53 -3.62 -3.22
CA ARG A 62 -9.94 -3.39 -3.56
C ARG A 62 -10.80 -4.62 -3.30
N ARG A 63 -10.35 -5.81 -3.72
CA ARG A 63 -11.05 -7.09 -3.46
C ARG A 63 -11.14 -7.42 -1.97
N ALA A 64 -10.08 -7.11 -1.22
CA ALA A 64 -10.03 -7.29 0.22
C ALA A 64 -10.80 -6.21 1.00
N LYS A 65 -11.44 -5.25 0.31
CA LYS A 65 -12.13 -4.09 0.90
C LYS A 65 -11.21 -3.27 1.82
N ILE A 66 -9.92 -3.22 1.50
CA ILE A 66 -8.95 -2.39 2.19
C ILE A 66 -8.94 -1.03 1.49
N GLU A 67 -9.42 0.00 2.19
CA GLU A 67 -9.42 1.37 1.70
C GLU A 67 -8.03 1.99 1.83
N ILE A 68 -7.62 2.75 0.81
CA ILE A 68 -6.40 3.55 0.84
C ILE A 68 -6.79 4.94 1.36
N PRO A 69 -6.35 5.33 2.56
CA PRO A 69 -6.75 6.61 3.12
C PRO A 69 -6.16 7.76 2.31
N PHE A 70 -7.01 8.69 1.90
CA PHE A 70 -6.59 10.02 1.48
C PHE A 70 -6.35 10.90 2.72
N PRO A 71 -5.51 11.95 2.63
CA PRO A 71 -5.35 12.91 3.72
C PRO A 71 -6.71 13.41 4.21
N GLN A 72 -7.03 13.13 5.47
CA GLN A 72 -8.26 13.57 6.09
C GLN A 72 -8.04 14.97 6.69
N ARG A 73 -9.04 15.84 6.56
CA ARG A 73 -9.08 17.13 7.26
C ARG A 73 -10.34 17.18 8.11
N ASP A 74 -10.16 17.22 9.43
CA ASP A 74 -11.26 17.43 10.35
C ASP A 74 -11.64 18.91 10.41
N VAL A 75 -12.89 19.22 10.09
CA VAL A 75 -13.44 20.58 10.20
C VAL A 75 -14.28 20.67 11.46
N HIS A 76 -13.79 21.43 12.45
CA HIS A 76 -14.54 21.75 13.66
C HIS A 76 -15.32 23.06 13.46
N VAL A 77 -16.62 22.96 13.22
CA VAL A 77 -17.51 24.14 13.14
C VAL A 77 -17.97 24.51 14.55
N ARG A 78 -17.58 25.71 15.02
CA ARG A 78 -18.13 26.31 16.23
C ARG A 78 -19.22 27.29 15.83
N SER A 79 -20.46 27.02 16.23
CA SER A 79 -21.57 27.96 16.09
C SER A 79 -21.28 29.18 16.97
N GLY A 80 -20.88 30.29 16.37
CA GLY A 80 -20.86 31.58 17.06
C GLY A 80 -22.30 31.97 17.37
N GLY A 81 -22.76 31.64 18.58
CA GLY A 81 -24.04 32.13 19.07
C GLY A 81 -23.98 33.64 19.22
N SER A 82 -24.41 34.36 18.18
CA SER A 82 -24.73 35.78 18.31
C SER A 82 -26.14 35.87 18.92
N ALA A 83 -26.21 35.73 20.25
CA ALA A 83 -27.09 36.57 21.05
C ALA A 83 -26.22 37.79 21.37
N VAL A 84 -26.57 39.03 21.01
CA VAL A 84 -27.83 39.75 21.15
C VAL A 84 -27.84 40.89 20.14
#